data_AF-A0A5C8T3T5-F1
#
_entry.id   AF-A0A5C8T3T5-F1
#
_cell.length_a   1.000
_cell.length_b   1.000
_cell.length_c   1.000
_cell.angle_alpha   90.00
_cell.angle_beta   90.00
_cell.angle_gamma   90.00
#
_symmetry.space_group_name_H-M   'P 1'
#
loop_
_entity.id
_entity.type
_entity.pdbx_description
1 polymer ?
#
loop_
_entity_poly.entity_id
_entity_poly.type
_entity_poly.pdbx_seq_one_letter_code
_entity_poly.pdbx_strand_id
1 'polypeptide(L)'
;MTANLLTRLARLEATQTAPVALETSFSPALRLLRLLLAVYLGDLRPGEDVAAGEARALGFRTAAVMHAAMVAERTAVIGWGSQHNSAVMRMLTPFGGGSASGMLANHEALTALLTTLPETFADHHDADPNQVSAAAEWVSL
;
A
#
# COMPACT_ATOMS: atom_id res chain seq x y z
N MET A 1 5.77 -34.49 -18.75
CA MET A 1 6.14 -33.08 -19.03
C MET A 1 5.81 -32.16 -17.84
N THR A 2 6.13 -32.58 -16.60
CA THR A 2 5.69 -31.91 -15.35
C THR A 2 6.85 -31.36 -14.51
N ALA A 3 8.05 -31.95 -14.61
CA ALA A 3 9.22 -31.50 -13.85
C ALA A 3 9.64 -30.05 -14.20
N ASN A 4 9.54 -29.65 -15.47
CA ASN A 4 10.00 -28.33 -15.92
C ASN A 4 9.10 -27.18 -15.43
N LEU A 5 7.82 -27.46 -15.14
CA LEU A 5 6.89 -26.47 -14.56
C LEU A 5 7.16 -26.26 -13.07
N LEU A 6 7.33 -27.33 -12.30
CA LEU A 6 7.67 -27.25 -10.87
C LEU A 6 9.04 -26.61 -10.63
N THR A 7 10.04 -26.92 -11.47
CA THR A 7 11.35 -26.27 -11.38
C THR A 7 11.29 -24.81 -11.77
N ARG A 8 10.43 -24.41 -12.73
CA ARG A 8 10.21 -22.99 -13.07
C ARG A 8 9.45 -22.26 -11.97
N LEU A 9 8.48 -22.91 -11.31
CA LEU A 9 7.75 -22.36 -10.16
C LEU A 9 8.65 -22.18 -8.94
N ALA A 10 9.42 -23.20 -8.59
CA ALA A 10 10.41 -23.13 -7.50
C ALA A 10 11.50 -22.09 -7.79
N ARG A 11 11.89 -21.92 -9.07
CA ARG A 11 12.82 -20.86 -9.47
C ARG A 11 12.16 -19.49 -9.39
N LEU A 12 10.90 -19.33 -9.77
CA LEU A 12 10.13 -18.08 -9.62
C LEU A 12 9.93 -17.71 -8.14
N GLU A 13 9.64 -18.68 -7.28
CA GLU A 13 9.58 -18.51 -5.82
C GLU A 13 10.96 -18.16 -5.22
N ALA A 14 12.04 -18.76 -5.73
CA ALA A 14 13.41 -18.43 -5.32
C ALA A 14 13.95 -17.11 -5.91
N THR A 15 13.36 -16.61 -6.99
CA THR A 15 13.67 -15.30 -7.59
C THR A 15 12.75 -14.20 -7.05
N GLN A 16 11.88 -14.54 -6.08
CA GLN A 16 11.22 -13.57 -5.22
C GLN A 16 12.28 -13.06 -4.22
N THR A 17 13.29 -12.39 -4.78
CA THR A 17 14.27 -11.60 -4.06
C THR A 17 13.54 -10.78 -3.02
N ALA A 18 14.01 -10.90 -1.77
CA ALA A 18 13.65 -10.03 -0.66
C ALA A 18 13.40 -8.60 -1.16
N PRO A 19 12.34 -7.91 -0.71
CA PRO A 19 11.98 -6.62 -1.29
C PRO A 19 13.15 -5.65 -1.13
N VAL A 20 13.84 -5.43 -2.25
CA VAL A 20 14.95 -4.50 -2.36
C VAL A 20 14.40 -3.10 -2.14
N ALA A 21 14.92 -2.45 -1.10
CA ALA A 21 14.93 -1.01 -0.88
C ALA A 21 13.58 -0.32 -0.63
N LEU A 22 13.19 -0.34 0.64
CA LEU A 22 12.04 0.31 1.25
C LEU A 22 12.09 1.86 1.28
N GLU A 23 13.06 2.53 0.64
CA GLU A 23 13.18 3.99 0.75
C GLU A 23 13.40 4.77 -0.56
N THR A 24 13.68 4.14 -1.71
CA THR A 24 14.03 4.91 -2.93
C THR A 24 13.26 4.54 -4.20
N SER A 25 12.34 3.58 -4.18
CA SER A 25 11.65 3.15 -5.43
C SER A 25 10.17 2.81 -5.27
N PHE A 26 9.47 3.39 -4.29
CA PHE A 26 8.01 3.40 -4.37
C PHE A 26 7.59 4.26 -5.55
N SER A 27 6.83 3.68 -6.47
CA SER A 27 6.15 4.45 -7.52
C SER A 27 5.32 5.54 -6.84
N PRO A 28 5.18 6.73 -7.45
CA PRO A 28 4.38 7.80 -6.86
C PRO A 28 2.97 7.36 -6.47
N ALA A 29 2.37 6.42 -7.21
CA ALA A 29 1.11 5.77 -6.86
C ALA A 29 1.12 5.05 -5.50
N LEU A 30 2.17 4.29 -5.20
CA LEU A 30 2.30 3.63 -3.90
C LEU A 30 2.53 4.62 -2.77
N ARG A 31 3.26 5.72 -3.02
CA ARG A 31 3.43 6.80 -2.02
C ARG A 31 2.10 7.46 -1.68
N LEU A 32 1.27 7.72 -2.70
CA LEU A 32 -0.08 8.24 -2.52
C LEU A 32 -0.91 7.30 -1.64
N LEU A 33 -0.92 6.00 -1.94
CA LEU A 33 -1.66 5.01 -1.14
C LEU A 33 -1.18 4.96 0.33
N ARG A 34 0.13 5.03 0.55
CA ARG A 34 0.71 5.06 1.90
C ARG A 34 0.30 6.33 2.67
N LEU A 35 0.33 7.49 2.01
CA LEU A 35 -0.12 8.75 2.61
C LEU A 35 -1.61 8.67 2.98
N LEU A 36 -2.46 8.22 2.05
CA LEU A 36 -3.89 8.08 2.30
C LEU A 36 -4.18 7.11 3.45
N LEU A 37 -3.48 5.96 3.51
CA LEU A 37 -3.59 5.02 4.63
C LEU A 37 -3.17 5.66 5.95
N ALA A 38 -2.02 6.34 5.95
CA ALA A 38 -1.48 6.98 7.14
C ALA A 38 -2.42 8.07 7.68
N VAL A 39 -2.99 8.89 6.80
CA VAL A 39 -3.92 9.96 7.22
C VAL A 39 -5.27 9.38 7.63
N TYR A 40 -5.88 8.53 6.80
CA TYR A 40 -7.27 8.09 6.98
C TYR A 40 -7.43 7.02 8.06
N LEU A 41 -6.55 6.01 8.09
CA LEU A 41 -6.61 4.91 9.08
C LEU A 41 -5.55 5.05 10.17
N GLY A 42 -4.43 5.69 9.83
CA GLY A 42 -3.29 5.83 10.71
C GLY A 42 -3.37 7.01 11.68
N ASP A 43 -4.32 7.94 11.53
CA ASP A 43 -4.40 9.18 12.31
C ASP A 43 -3.05 9.94 12.31
N LEU A 44 -2.46 10.09 11.13
CA LEU A 44 -1.19 10.79 10.92
C LEU A 44 -1.31 12.25 11.35
N ARG A 45 -0.39 12.70 12.20
CA ARG A 45 -0.34 14.09 12.65
C ARG A 45 0.59 14.92 11.77
N PRO A 46 0.36 16.24 11.63
CA PRO A 46 1.27 17.12 10.91
C PRO A 46 2.69 17.03 11.47
N GLY A 47 3.68 16.85 10.60
CA GLY A 47 5.10 16.71 10.96
C GLY A 47 5.50 15.31 11.47
N GLU A 48 4.57 14.36 11.54
CA GLU A 48 4.88 12.96 11.79
C GLU A 48 5.30 12.25 10.49
N ASP A 49 6.17 11.24 10.62
CA ASP A 49 6.58 10.41 9.50
C ASP A 49 5.40 9.57 8.98
N VAL A 50 5.19 9.59 7.65
CA VAL A 50 4.18 8.79 6.96
C VAL A 50 4.33 7.30 7.30
N ALA A 51 5.56 6.80 7.45
CA ALA A 51 5.80 5.41 7.82
C ALA A 51 5.26 5.07 9.23
N ALA A 52 5.22 6.03 10.15
CA ALA A 52 4.65 5.84 11.48
C ALA A 52 3.11 5.78 11.43
N GLY A 53 2.48 6.65 10.64
CA GLY A 53 1.03 6.60 10.41
C GLY A 53 0.61 5.31 9.68
N GLU A 54 1.36 4.90 8.67
CA GLU A 54 1.13 3.63 7.96
C GLU A 54 1.25 2.42 8.90
N ALA A 55 2.29 2.39 9.74
CA ALA A 55 2.46 1.33 10.72
C ALA A 55 1.25 1.23 11.65
N ARG A 56 0.70 2.36 12.11
CA ARG A 56 -0.52 2.40 12.91
C ARG A 56 -1.74 1.89 12.13
N ALA A 57 -1.92 2.32 10.89
CA ALA A 57 -3.01 1.87 10.01
C ALA A 57 -3.01 0.34 9.80
N LEU A 58 -1.81 -0.25 9.74
CA LEU A 58 -1.57 -1.68 9.56
C LEU A 58 -1.58 -2.47 10.89
N GLY A 59 -1.66 -1.80 12.04
CA GLY A 59 -1.69 -2.43 13.37
C GLY A 59 -0.32 -2.80 13.94
N PHE A 60 0.76 -2.25 13.39
CA PHE A 60 2.11 -2.38 13.94
C PHE A 60 2.37 -1.34 15.04
N ARG A 61 3.20 -1.71 16.01
CA ARG A 61 3.60 -0.81 17.11
C ARG A 61 4.47 0.35 16.62
N THR A 62 5.36 0.08 15.67
CA THR A 62 6.32 1.06 15.14
C THR A 62 6.59 0.79 13.67
N ALA A 63 7.03 1.83 12.94
CA ALA A 63 7.52 1.71 11.57
C ALA A 63 8.68 0.71 11.45
N ALA A 64 9.55 0.62 12.47
CA ALA A 64 10.64 -0.36 12.49
C ALA A 64 10.13 -1.81 12.50
N VAL A 65 9.06 -2.12 13.25
CA VAL A 65 8.47 -3.47 13.26
C VAL A 65 7.78 -3.77 11.93
N MET A 66 7.08 -2.77 11.36
CA MET A 66 6.49 -2.88 10.03
C MET A 66 7.56 -3.17 8.97
N HIS A 67 8.63 -2.37 8.91
CA HIS A 67 9.74 -2.57 7.97
C HIS A 67 10.43 -3.92 8.17
N ALA A 68 10.63 -4.35 9.42
CA ALA A 68 11.15 -5.68 9.71
C ALA A 68 10.24 -6.79 9.15
N ALA A 69 8.92 -6.66 9.26
CA ALA A 69 7.97 -7.61 8.68
C ALA A 69 8.00 -7.61 7.14
N MET A 70 8.23 -6.45 6.52
CA MET A 70 8.35 -6.31 5.07
C MET A 70 9.60 -6.99 4.51
N VAL A 71 10.72 -6.95 5.22
CA VAL A 71 12.00 -7.53 4.76
C VAL A 71 12.29 -8.93 5.30
N ALA A 72 11.41 -9.46 6.15
CA ALA A 72 11.53 -10.78 6.72
C ALA A 72 11.29 -11.88 5.67
N GLU A 73 11.53 -13.15 6.03
CA GLU A 73 11.31 -14.27 5.12
C GLU A 73 9.86 -14.77 5.18
N ARG A 74 9.33 -15.13 4.00
CA ARG A 74 8.10 -15.90 3.74
C ARG A 74 6.87 -15.52 4.59
N THR A 75 6.72 -16.09 5.79
CA THR A 75 5.49 -15.97 6.59
C THR A 75 5.21 -14.55 7.07
N ALA A 76 6.25 -13.82 7.46
CA ALA A 76 6.11 -12.43 7.89
C ALA A 76 5.74 -11.49 6.72
N VAL A 77 6.28 -11.74 5.52
CA VAL A 77 5.94 -10.98 4.30
C VAL A 77 4.50 -11.25 3.87
N ILE A 78 4.06 -12.51 3.89
CA ILE A 78 2.66 -12.88 3.61
C ILE A 78 1.73 -12.20 4.62
N GLY A 79 2.10 -12.21 5.90
CA GLY A 79 1.35 -11.55 6.96
C GLY A 79 1.23 -10.04 6.74
N TRP A 80 2.34 -9.37 6.44
CA TRP A 80 2.34 -7.95 6.10
C TRP A 80 1.46 -7.64 4.89
N GLY A 81 1.61 -8.39 3.79
CA GLY A 81 0.82 -8.18 2.57
C GLY A 81 -0.68 -8.35 2.82
N SER A 82 -1.07 -9.34 3.62
CA SER A 82 -2.46 -9.54 4.03
C SER A 82 -3.00 -8.36 4.83
N GLN A 83 -2.21 -7.81 5.75
CA GLN A 83 -2.60 -6.64 6.55
C GLN A 83 -2.71 -5.38 5.69
N HIS A 84 -1.77 -5.19 4.76
CA HIS A 84 -1.78 -4.08 3.81
C HIS A 84 -3.03 -4.10 2.94
N ASN A 85 -3.32 -5.23 2.29
CA ASN A 85 -4.53 -5.38 1.48
C ASN A 85 -5.80 -5.15 2.31
N SER A 86 -5.86 -5.68 3.53
CA SER A 86 -7.00 -5.47 4.42
C SER A 86 -7.17 -4.00 4.80
N ALA A 87 -6.08 -3.25 4.99
CA ALA A 87 -6.14 -1.83 5.28
C ALA A 87 -6.58 -1.01 4.06
N VAL A 88 -6.05 -1.29 2.88
CA VAL A 88 -6.48 -0.66 1.61
C VAL A 88 -7.97 -0.89 1.37
N MET A 89 -8.46 -2.11 1.58
CA MET A 89 -9.89 -2.41 1.46
C MET A 89 -10.73 -1.62 2.46
N ARG A 90 -10.34 -1.57 3.73
CA ARG A 90 -11.05 -0.79 4.76
C ARG A 90 -11.07 0.71 4.44
N MET A 91 -9.98 1.23 3.88
CA MET A 91 -9.87 2.62 3.47
C MET A 91 -10.82 2.96 2.31
N LEU A 92 -10.93 2.07 1.31
CA LEU A 92 -11.69 2.33 0.08
C LEU A 92 -13.18 1.98 0.14
N THR A 93 -13.55 0.98 0.96
CA THR A 93 -14.94 0.49 1.07
C THR A 93 -15.97 1.60 1.33
N PRO A 94 -15.72 2.59 2.24
CA PRO A 94 -16.65 3.69 2.48
C PRO A 94 -16.94 4.56 1.25
N PHE A 95 -16.06 4.53 0.26
CA PHE A 95 -16.14 5.32 -0.98
C PHE A 95 -16.53 4.47 -2.19
N GLY A 96 -16.98 3.23 -1.99
CA GLY A 96 -17.36 2.31 -3.06
C GLY A 96 -16.20 1.63 -3.79
N GLY A 97 -14.96 1.85 -3.33
CA GLY A 97 -13.77 1.20 -3.87
C GLY A 97 -13.46 -0.14 -3.20
N GLY A 98 -12.49 -0.85 -3.76
CA GLY A 98 -12.01 -2.16 -3.33
C GLY A 98 -11.53 -3.02 -4.49
N SER A 99 -10.89 -4.14 -4.17
CA SER A 99 -10.33 -5.10 -5.16
C SER A 99 -11.38 -5.66 -6.12
N ALA A 100 -12.64 -5.75 -5.70
CA ALA A 100 -13.75 -6.21 -6.52
C ALA A 100 -14.52 -5.09 -7.26
N SER A 101 -14.26 -3.82 -6.94
CA SER A 101 -15.01 -2.68 -7.49
C SER A 101 -14.59 -2.31 -8.92
N GLY A 102 -13.41 -2.75 -9.34
CA GLY A 102 -12.83 -2.46 -10.65
C GLY A 102 -12.17 -1.07 -10.72
N MET A 103 -11.42 -0.85 -11.80
CA MET A 103 -10.53 0.31 -11.95
C MET A 103 -11.24 1.66 -11.84
N LEU A 104 -12.41 1.82 -12.46
CA LEU A 104 -13.14 3.10 -12.46
C LEU A 104 -13.62 3.46 -11.04
N ALA A 105 -14.23 2.51 -10.32
CA ALA A 105 -14.71 2.74 -8.97
C ALA A 105 -13.55 2.97 -7.98
N ASN A 106 -12.42 2.29 -8.18
CA ASN A 106 -11.20 2.53 -7.39
C ASN A 106 -10.62 3.91 -7.63
N HIS A 107 -10.66 4.40 -8.88
CA HIS A 107 -10.28 5.77 -9.20
C HIS A 107 -11.20 6.75 -8.48
N GLU A 108 -12.52 6.62 -8.62
CA GLU A 108 -13.49 7.52 -7.97
C GLU A 108 -13.33 7.53 -6.44
N ALA A 109 -13.10 6.35 -5.84
CA ALA A 109 -12.88 6.22 -4.40
C ALA A 109 -11.59 6.92 -3.94
N LEU A 110 -10.49 6.78 -4.68
CA LEU A 110 -9.21 7.44 -4.39
C LEU A 110 -9.30 8.96 -4.58
N THR A 111 -10.00 9.43 -5.62
CA THR A 111 -10.26 10.86 -5.82
C THR A 111 -11.11 11.41 -4.67
N ALA A 112 -12.15 10.70 -4.25
CA ALA A 112 -12.96 11.10 -3.11
C ALA A 112 -12.11 11.17 -1.82
N LEU A 113 -11.28 10.16 -1.55
CA LEU A 113 -10.35 10.16 -0.43
C LEU A 113 -9.39 11.35 -0.44
N LEU A 114 -8.80 11.68 -1.59
CA LEU A 114 -7.94 12.87 -1.72
C LEU A 114 -8.68 14.16 -1.33
N THR A 115 -9.96 14.31 -1.67
CA THR A 115 -10.74 15.50 -1.26
C THR A 115 -11.04 15.55 0.25
N THR A 116 -10.87 14.43 0.96
CA THR A 116 -11.02 14.36 2.41
C THR A 116 -9.73 14.60 3.19
N LEU A 117 -8.59 14.76 2.50
CA LEU A 117 -7.32 15.06 3.16
C LEU A 117 -7.38 16.42 3.87
N PRO A 118 -6.90 16.51 5.12
CA PRO A 118 -6.70 17.79 5.77
C PRO A 118 -5.78 18.69 4.95
N GLU A 119 -6.03 20.01 4.92
CA GLU A 119 -5.26 21.00 4.14
C GLU A 119 -3.75 20.89 4.38
N THR A 120 -3.34 20.57 5.61
CA THR A 120 -1.93 20.39 5.99
C THR A 120 -1.20 19.28 5.21
N PHE A 121 -1.95 18.35 4.60
CA PHE A 121 -1.41 17.25 3.80
C PHE A 121 -1.75 17.37 2.31
N ALA A 122 -2.60 18.32 1.92
CA ALA A 122 -2.97 18.56 0.52
C ALA A 122 -1.77 19.06 -0.32
N ASP A 123 -0.89 19.85 0.30
CA ASP A 123 0.34 20.36 -0.33
C ASP A 123 1.50 19.34 -0.29
N HIS A 124 1.30 18.16 0.28
CA HIS A 124 2.32 17.13 0.32
C HIS A 124 2.58 16.62 -1.10
N HIS A 125 3.84 16.50 -1.52
CA HIS A 125 4.22 16.02 -2.86
C HIS A 125 3.55 14.69 -3.23
N ASP A 126 3.36 13.82 -2.25
CA ASP A 126 2.76 12.50 -2.43
C ASP A 126 1.22 12.52 -2.56
N ALA A 127 0.57 13.68 -2.33
CA ALA A 127 -0.87 13.89 -2.54
C ALA A 127 -1.21 14.28 -4.00
N ASP A 128 -0.33 14.01 -4.96
CA ASP A 128 -0.50 14.37 -6.38
C ASP A 128 -1.69 13.61 -7.03
N PRO A 129 -2.75 14.33 -7.46
CA PRO A 129 -3.91 13.73 -8.11
C PRO A 129 -3.59 13.00 -9.42
N ASN A 130 -2.49 13.34 -10.10
CA ASN A 130 -2.09 12.67 -11.34
C ASN A 130 -1.71 11.20 -11.11
N GLN A 131 -1.43 10.81 -9.86
CA GLN A 131 -1.06 9.44 -9.49
C GLN A 131 -2.27 8.53 -9.19
N VAL A 132 -3.48 9.09 -9.15
CA VAL A 132 -4.70 8.34 -8.81
C VAL A 132 -4.97 7.20 -9.77
N SER A 133 -4.79 7.40 -11.08
CA SER A 133 -5.01 6.35 -12.08
C SER A 133 -4.07 5.16 -11.87
N ALA A 134 -2.79 5.41 -11.59
CA ALA A 134 -1.81 4.38 -11.33
C ALA A 134 -2.05 3.67 -9.99
N ALA A 135 -2.53 4.40 -8.97
CA ALA A 135 -2.93 3.81 -7.70
C ALA A 135 -4.20 2.94 -7.85
N ALA A 136 -5.17 3.39 -8.65
CA ALA A 136 -6.40 2.65 -8.93
C ALA A 136 -6.12 1.36 -9.71
N GLU A 137 -5.20 1.39 -10.68
CA GLU A 137 -4.72 0.21 -11.36
C GLU A 137 -4.12 -0.78 -10.35
N TRP A 138 -3.23 -0.30 -9.47
CA TRP A 138 -2.58 -1.16 -8.48
C TRP A 138 -3.56 -1.86 -7.52
N VAL A 139 -4.60 -1.15 -7.06
CA VAL A 139 -5.66 -1.69 -6.20
C VAL A 139 -6.53 -2.73 -6.92
N SER A 140 -6.60 -2.66 -8.25
CA SER A 140 -7.46 -3.51 -9.08
C SER A 140 -6.78 -4.78 -9.59
N LEU A 141 -5.48 -4.98 -9.30
CA LEU A 141 -4.70 -6.17 -9.66
C LEU A 141 -4.87 -7.27 -8.61
#